data_AF-V2UX91-F1
#
_entry.id   AF-V2UX91-F1
#
_cell.length_a   1.000
_cell.length_b   1.000
_cell.length_c   1.000
_cell.angle_alpha   90.00
_cell.angle_beta   90.00
_cell.angle_gamma   90.00
#
_symmetry.space_group_name_H-M   'P 1'
#
loop_
_entity.id
_entity.type
_entity.pdbx_description
1 polymer ?
#
loop_
_entity_poly.entity_id
_entity_poly.type
_entity_poly.pdbx_seq_one_letter_code
_entity_poly.pdbx_strand_id
1 'polypeptide(L)'
;MFKFLKKIFCSSEPYINTAEILAERQALEQIHISNIPQPEPEIVDIPFIRKSLDELIWLLRDYDGYARQRTLEHLKDCYEQELFPALLFRLSDYVEINRELAAQHIQRWSQRPEFAQLCIDHFLQIAAVQQRVRTVPEIENLLLNTVAENTDYLQHTVSSEQGQLPRVLSIYIVKYQWIEQEKLLELSKAAKDQIVRKFWLDHITQNESAQKLLFELKHSQFRDVQYHLFDVLYQRKILNPEDIIELWHSRFLSVMDYAYFALRQQNFDFGNYFNQHPIALLSSQ
;
A
#
# COMPACT_ATOMS: atom_id res chain seq x y z
N MET A 1 19.98 4.59 19.10
CA MET A 1 19.25 3.54 18.35
C MET A 1 19.86 2.13 18.47
N PHE A 2 21.19 1.97 18.60
CA PHE A 2 21.84 0.65 18.71
C PHE A 2 21.74 -0.09 20.06
N LYS A 3 21.28 0.54 21.14
CA LYS A 3 21.11 -0.12 22.46
C LYS A 3 19.79 -0.91 22.60
N PHE A 4 18.79 -0.62 21.76
CA PHE A 4 17.47 -1.27 21.86
C PHE A 4 17.45 -2.64 21.16
N LEU A 5 18.20 -2.79 20.06
CA LEU A 5 18.25 -4.04 19.29
C LEU A 5 19.04 -5.16 19.97
N LYS A 6 19.97 -4.85 20.88
CA LYS A 6 20.77 -5.87 21.59
C LYS A 6 19.99 -6.62 22.67
N LYS A 7 18.85 -6.08 23.13
CA LYS A 7 18.03 -6.67 24.19
C LYS A 7 17.02 -7.71 23.69
N ILE A 8 16.73 -7.72 22.38
CA ILE A 8 15.74 -8.63 21.78
C ILE A 8 16.39 -9.95 21.35
N PHE A 9 17.67 -9.93 20.93
CA PHE A 9 18.27 -11.08 20.24
C PHE A 9 19.34 -11.86 21.04
N CYS A 10 19.71 -11.42 22.25
CA CYS A 10 20.73 -12.10 23.06
C CYS A 10 20.39 -12.09 24.56
N SER A 11 19.43 -12.91 24.98
CA SER A 11 19.46 -13.53 26.31
C SER A 11 18.58 -14.77 26.31
N SER A 12 19.22 -15.94 26.32
CA SER A 12 18.61 -17.19 26.72
C SER A 12 18.35 -17.15 28.23
N GLU A 13 17.18 -16.66 28.63
CA GLU A 13 16.66 -16.82 29.99
C GLU A 13 15.59 -17.93 30.01
N PRO A 14 15.54 -18.72 31.10
CA PRO A 14 14.87 -20.01 31.12
C PRO A 14 13.37 -19.89 30.91
N TYR A 15 12.77 -20.89 30.27
CA TYR A 15 11.33 -21.01 30.10
C TYR A 15 10.64 -20.92 31.47
N ILE A 16 9.98 -19.79 31.71
CA ILE A 16 9.17 -19.59 32.91
C ILE A 16 7.82 -20.26 32.64
N ASN A 17 7.49 -21.26 33.45
CA ASN A 17 6.21 -21.95 33.37
C ASN A 17 5.10 -20.97 33.76
N THR A 18 4.43 -20.40 32.76
CA THR A 18 3.37 -19.40 32.93
C THR A 18 2.16 -19.93 33.70
N ALA A 19 2.03 -21.26 33.83
CA ALA A 19 0.98 -21.87 34.64
C ALA A 19 1.20 -21.67 36.16
N GLU A 20 2.45 -21.69 36.65
CA GLU A 20 2.75 -21.46 38.07
C GLU A 20 2.54 -19.99 38.47
N ILE A 21 2.87 -19.05 37.58
CA ILE A 21 2.63 -17.61 37.80
C ILE A 21 1.13 -17.28 37.83
N LEU A 22 0.33 -17.92 36.97
CA LEU A 22 -1.13 -17.77 37.01
C LEU A 22 -1.73 -18.38 38.27
N ALA A 23 -1.20 -19.51 38.74
CA ALA A 23 -1.63 -20.15 39.98
C ALA A 23 -1.30 -19.30 41.22
N GLU A 24 -0.10 -18.71 41.29
CA GLU A 24 0.28 -17.78 42.37
C GLU A 24 -0.57 -16.50 42.36
N ARG A 25 -0.89 -15.94 41.18
CA ARG A 25 -1.79 -14.79 41.06
C ARG A 25 -3.21 -15.10 41.52
N GLN A 26 -3.75 -16.26 41.16
CA GLN A 26 -5.08 -16.67 41.61
C GLN A 26 -5.12 -16.97 43.12
N ALA A 27 -4.03 -17.49 43.69
CA ALA A 27 -3.91 -17.68 45.14
C ALA A 27 -3.81 -16.34 45.90
N LEU A 28 -3.10 -15.34 45.34
CA LEU A 28 -3.02 -13.98 45.90
C LEU A 28 -4.35 -13.20 45.78
N GLU A 29 -5.09 -13.40 44.70
CA GLU A 29 -6.42 -12.78 44.51
C GLU A 29 -7.47 -13.38 45.48
N GLN A 30 -7.34 -14.65 45.88
CA GLN A 30 -8.22 -15.27 46.89
C GLN A 30 -7.94 -14.80 48.33
N ILE A 31 -6.72 -14.34 48.63
CA ILE A 31 -6.34 -13.85 49.97
C ILE A 31 -6.73 -12.37 50.19
N HIS A 32 -7.11 -11.64 49.13
CA HIS A 32 -7.37 -10.20 49.20
C HIS A 32 -8.81 -9.78 48.87
N ILE A 33 -9.79 -10.64 49.13
CA ILE A 33 -11.21 -10.23 49.21
C ILE A 33 -11.51 -9.84 50.67
N SER A 34 -10.85 -8.79 51.14
CA SER A 34 -11.38 -7.98 52.24
C SER A 34 -12.33 -6.96 51.64
N ASN A 35 -13.60 -7.03 52.06
CA ASN A 35 -14.70 -6.11 51.72
C ASN A 35 -14.36 -4.65 52.06
N ILE A 36 -13.53 -4.01 51.24
CA ILE A 36 -13.37 -2.57 51.21
C ILE A 36 -14.16 -2.11 49.99
N PRO A 37 -15.21 -1.28 50.16
CA PRO A 37 -15.86 -0.64 49.04
C PRO A 37 -14.79 0.11 48.25
N GLN A 38 -14.47 -0.38 47.05
CA GLN A 38 -13.72 0.43 46.09
C GLN A 38 -14.60 1.65 45.80
N PRO A 39 -14.14 2.89 46.06
CA PRO A 39 -14.88 4.04 45.59
C PRO A 39 -15.02 3.90 44.07
N GLU A 40 -16.24 4.10 43.56
CA GLU A 40 -16.43 4.24 42.12
C GLU A 40 -15.40 5.25 41.63
N PRO A 41 -14.66 4.96 40.54
CA PRO A 41 -13.70 5.92 40.01
C PRO A 41 -14.44 7.23 39.76
N GLU A 42 -14.05 8.28 40.49
CA GLU A 42 -14.59 9.62 40.27
C GLU A 42 -14.38 9.95 38.79
N ILE A 43 -15.49 10.03 38.06
CA ILE A 43 -15.50 10.52 36.69
C ILE A 43 -15.15 12.00 36.79
N VAL A 44 -13.86 12.30 36.66
CA VAL A 44 -13.38 13.68 36.57
C VAL A 44 -13.96 14.25 35.29
N ASP A 45 -14.99 15.07 35.44
CA ASP A 45 -15.63 15.80 34.36
C ASP A 45 -14.61 16.83 33.84
N ILE A 46 -13.75 16.43 32.90
CA ILE A 46 -12.80 17.36 32.28
C ILE A 46 -13.63 18.36 31.46
N PRO A 47 -13.67 19.65 31.82
CA PRO A 47 -14.45 20.61 31.08
C PRO A 47 -13.79 20.80 29.71
N PHE A 48 -14.44 20.35 28.64
CA PHE A 48 -13.96 20.54 27.26
C PHE A 48 -13.87 22.02 26.83
N ILE A 49 -14.44 22.93 27.62
CA ILE A 49 -14.68 24.35 27.34
C ILE A 49 -13.37 25.16 27.10
N ARG A 50 -12.18 24.56 27.19
CA ARG A 50 -10.89 25.25 27.00
C ARG A 50 -9.88 24.61 26.05
N LYS A 51 -10.19 23.46 25.42
CA LYS A 51 -9.20 22.76 24.59
C LYS A 51 -9.28 23.17 23.12
N SER A 52 -8.13 23.38 22.47
CA SER A 52 -8.06 23.62 21.02
C SER A 52 -8.35 22.34 20.24
N LEU A 53 -8.68 22.45 18.94
CA LEU A 53 -8.88 21.27 18.09
C LEU A 53 -7.64 20.36 18.08
N ASP A 54 -6.44 20.92 18.03
CA ASP A 54 -5.19 20.15 18.06
C ASP A 54 -5.05 19.35 19.36
N GLU A 55 -5.39 19.95 20.51
CA GLU A 55 -5.37 19.26 21.80
C GLU A 55 -6.41 18.14 21.84
N LEU A 56 -7.59 18.35 21.25
CA LEU A 56 -8.63 17.34 21.14
C LEU A 56 -8.22 16.19 20.22
N ILE A 57 -7.61 16.47 19.08
CA ILE A 57 -7.03 15.47 18.17
C ILE A 57 -5.94 14.66 18.89
N TRP A 58 -5.15 15.30 19.74
CA TRP A 58 -4.14 14.60 20.54
C TRP A 58 -4.77 13.64 21.56
N LEU A 59 -5.86 14.04 22.21
CA LEU A 59 -6.60 13.15 23.14
C LEU A 59 -7.23 11.94 22.45
N LEU A 60 -7.55 12.00 21.16
CA LEU A 60 -7.97 10.81 20.41
C LEU A 60 -6.86 9.74 20.30
N ARG A 61 -5.63 10.08 20.68
CA ARG A 61 -4.48 9.15 20.75
C ARG A 61 -4.15 8.71 22.18
N ASP A 62 -4.92 9.15 23.18
CA ASP A 62 -4.72 8.77 24.58
C ASP A 62 -4.83 7.25 24.75
N TYR A 63 -4.18 6.69 25.78
CA TYR A 63 -4.30 5.28 26.13
C TYR A 63 -5.63 4.96 26.80
N ASP A 64 -6.24 5.93 27.49
CA ASP A 64 -7.53 5.81 28.15
C ASP A 64 -8.69 5.80 27.14
N GLY A 65 -9.42 4.68 27.12
CA GLY A 65 -10.60 4.53 26.27
C GLY A 65 -11.73 5.49 26.62
N TYR A 66 -11.87 5.86 27.89
CA TYR A 66 -12.92 6.76 28.35
C TYR A 66 -12.64 8.21 27.91
N ALA A 67 -11.39 8.67 28.06
CA ALA A 67 -10.96 9.96 27.52
C ALA A 67 -11.25 10.08 26.02
N ARG A 68 -10.93 9.03 25.24
CA ARG A 68 -11.23 9.01 23.80
C ARG A 68 -12.72 9.04 23.50
N GLN A 69 -13.53 8.29 24.23
CA GLN A 69 -15.00 8.30 24.08
C GLN A 69 -15.56 9.71 24.28
N ARG A 70 -15.21 10.32 25.41
CA ARG A 70 -15.62 11.69 25.76
C ARG A 70 -15.20 12.70 24.70
N THR A 71 -13.99 12.56 24.16
CA THR A 71 -13.50 13.42 23.08
C THR A 71 -14.28 13.22 21.78
N LEU A 72 -14.60 11.97 21.40
CA LEU A 72 -15.42 11.68 20.22
C LEU A 72 -16.85 12.22 20.37
N GLU A 73 -17.46 12.09 21.54
CA GLU A 73 -18.78 12.65 21.85
C GLU A 73 -18.77 14.18 21.79
N HIS A 74 -17.71 14.82 22.29
CA HIS A 74 -17.54 16.27 22.22
C HIS A 74 -17.37 16.77 20.78
N LEU A 75 -16.62 16.04 19.96
CA LEU A 75 -16.32 16.40 18.57
C LEU A 75 -17.41 15.97 17.58
N LYS A 76 -18.53 15.41 18.01
CA LYS A 76 -19.52 14.71 17.17
C LYS A 76 -20.08 15.50 15.96
N ASP A 77 -20.00 16.84 16.03
CA ASP A 77 -20.49 17.80 15.03
C ASP A 77 -19.35 18.74 14.53
N CYS A 78 -18.08 18.36 14.75
CA CYS A 78 -16.91 19.10 14.27
C CYS A 78 -16.47 18.57 12.90
N TYR A 79 -16.46 19.43 11.89
CA TYR A 79 -16.17 19.07 10.50
C TYR A 79 -14.89 19.75 9.95
N GLU A 80 -13.96 20.09 10.83
CA GLU A 80 -12.64 20.63 10.47
C GLU A 80 -11.78 19.51 9.87
N GLN A 81 -11.24 19.71 8.67
CA GLN A 81 -10.63 18.65 7.85
C GLN A 81 -9.48 17.90 8.57
N GLU A 82 -8.77 18.59 9.46
CA GLU A 82 -7.68 18.06 10.28
C GLU A 82 -8.14 16.92 11.21
N LEU A 83 -9.43 16.87 11.56
CA LEU A 83 -10.02 15.83 12.39
C LEU A 83 -10.19 14.50 11.61
N PHE A 84 -10.37 14.57 10.29
CA PHE A 84 -10.75 13.39 9.49
C PHE A 84 -9.76 12.22 9.61
N PRO A 85 -8.43 12.41 9.50
CA PRO A 85 -7.47 11.33 9.72
C PRO A 85 -7.50 10.74 11.12
N ALA A 86 -7.84 11.54 12.14
CA ALA A 86 -7.96 11.06 13.50
C ALA A 86 -9.19 10.16 13.66
N LEU A 87 -10.32 10.50 13.03
CA LEU A 87 -11.51 9.64 12.98
C LEU A 87 -11.23 8.32 12.27
N LEU A 88 -10.56 8.35 11.11
CA LEU A 88 -10.15 7.13 10.41
C LEU A 88 -9.33 6.21 11.32
N PHE A 89 -8.39 6.77 12.09
CA PHE A 89 -7.59 6.01 13.03
C PHE A 89 -8.44 5.39 14.16
N ARG A 90 -9.53 6.05 14.58
CA ARG A 90 -10.46 5.57 15.62
C ARG A 90 -11.45 4.50 15.13
N LEU A 91 -11.65 4.32 13.83
CA LEU A 91 -12.41 3.16 13.30
C LEU A 91 -11.84 1.80 13.73
N SER A 92 -10.57 1.77 14.13
CA SER A 92 -9.88 0.57 14.59
C SER A 92 -9.52 0.60 16.09
N ASP A 93 -10.21 1.43 16.88
CA ASP A 93 -10.02 1.53 18.33
C ASP A 93 -10.18 0.17 19.02
N TYR A 94 -9.49 -0.01 20.16
CA TYR A 94 -9.62 -1.20 20.99
C TYR A 94 -10.99 -1.30 21.65
N VAL A 95 -11.59 -0.15 22.01
CA VAL A 95 -12.90 -0.07 22.66
C VAL A 95 -13.99 0.10 21.60
N GLU A 96 -15.04 -0.71 21.68
CA GLU A 96 -16.11 -0.78 20.68
C GLU A 96 -16.89 0.53 20.53
N ILE A 97 -17.32 1.13 21.64
CA ILE A 97 -18.08 2.40 21.59
C ILE A 97 -17.29 3.52 20.88
N ASN A 98 -15.95 3.53 20.98
CA ASN A 98 -15.12 4.51 20.29
C ASN A 98 -15.10 4.28 18.77
N ARG A 99 -15.14 3.02 18.32
CA ARG A 99 -15.27 2.69 16.90
C ARG A 99 -16.62 3.16 16.37
N GLU A 100 -17.69 2.88 17.11
CA GLU A 100 -19.05 3.28 16.77
C GLU A 100 -19.22 4.80 16.70
N LEU A 101 -18.68 5.54 17.68
CA LEU A 101 -18.76 7.00 17.69
C LEU A 101 -17.99 7.62 16.50
N ALA A 102 -16.79 7.11 16.20
CA ALA A 102 -16.03 7.55 15.03
C ALA A 102 -16.77 7.22 13.72
N ALA A 103 -17.35 6.03 13.64
CA ALA A 103 -18.15 5.58 12.51
C ALA A 103 -19.39 6.45 12.28
N GLN A 104 -20.17 6.71 13.33
CA GLN A 104 -21.32 7.61 13.28
C GLN A 104 -20.93 9.02 12.87
N HIS A 105 -19.77 9.51 13.31
CA HIS A 105 -19.28 10.82 12.91
C HIS A 105 -18.97 10.83 11.41
N ILE A 106 -18.22 9.85 10.89
CA ILE A 106 -17.94 9.74 9.45
C ILE A 106 -19.24 9.61 8.64
N GLN A 107 -20.22 8.84 9.12
CA GLN A 107 -21.53 8.72 8.47
C GLN A 107 -22.28 10.06 8.37
N ARG A 108 -22.21 10.90 9.41
CA ARG A 108 -22.78 12.25 9.36
C ARG A 108 -21.99 13.16 8.41
N TRP A 109 -20.66 13.08 8.46
CA TRP A 109 -19.77 13.84 7.58
C TRP A 109 -20.01 13.50 6.10
N SER A 110 -20.42 12.27 5.79
CA SER A 110 -20.70 11.83 4.43
C SER A 110 -21.81 12.61 3.71
N GLN A 111 -22.63 13.35 4.45
CA GLN A 111 -23.68 14.20 3.88
C GLN A 111 -23.17 15.58 3.44
N ARG A 112 -21.88 15.87 3.66
CA ARG A 112 -21.27 17.17 3.38
C ARG A 112 -20.50 17.15 2.05
N PRO A 113 -20.49 18.27 1.30
CA PRO A 113 -19.93 18.32 -0.05
C PRO A 113 -18.42 18.02 -0.11
N GLU A 114 -17.66 18.34 0.93
CA GLU A 114 -16.21 18.12 1.01
C GLU A 114 -15.82 16.66 1.23
N PHE A 115 -16.76 15.79 1.60
CA PHE A 115 -16.47 14.42 2.03
C PHE A 115 -15.78 13.59 0.96
N ALA A 116 -16.21 13.73 -0.30
CA ALA A 116 -15.61 13.00 -1.41
C ALA A 116 -14.12 13.36 -1.60
N GLN A 117 -13.80 14.66 -1.50
CA GLN A 117 -12.42 15.11 -1.61
C GLN A 117 -11.57 14.63 -0.43
N LEU A 118 -12.11 14.64 0.80
CA LEU A 118 -11.42 14.10 1.97
C LEU A 118 -11.10 12.60 1.83
N CYS A 119 -12.02 11.82 1.25
CA CYS A 119 -11.78 10.40 1.00
C CYS A 119 -10.65 10.18 -0.01
N ILE A 120 -10.56 11.02 -1.03
CA ILE A 120 -9.50 11.01 -2.04
C ILE A 120 -8.15 11.38 -1.41
N ASP A 121 -8.09 12.52 -0.72
CA ASP A 121 -6.87 13.06 -0.12
C ASP A 121 -6.28 12.12 0.95
N HIS A 122 -7.15 11.35 1.62
CA HIS A 122 -6.78 10.42 2.68
C HIS A 122 -6.94 8.95 2.29
N PHE A 123 -6.96 8.61 0.99
CA PHE A 123 -7.15 7.24 0.53
C PHE A 123 -6.12 6.25 1.12
N LEU A 124 -4.86 6.66 1.26
CA LEU A 124 -3.83 5.81 1.87
C LEU A 124 -4.12 5.47 3.34
N GLN A 125 -4.65 6.43 4.10
CA GLN A 125 -5.06 6.24 5.48
C GLN A 125 -6.28 5.32 5.56
N ILE A 126 -7.27 5.51 4.66
CA ILE A 126 -8.42 4.62 4.52
C ILE A 126 -7.93 3.19 4.26
N ALA A 127 -7.07 3.00 3.25
CA ALA A 127 -6.52 1.70 2.88
C ALA A 127 -5.71 1.03 4.01
N ALA A 128 -5.05 1.83 4.87
CA ALA A 128 -4.31 1.33 6.02
C ALA A 128 -5.21 0.87 7.18
N VAL A 129 -6.37 1.50 7.35
CA VAL A 129 -7.36 1.09 8.37
C VAL A 129 -7.98 -0.26 8.01
N GLN A 130 -8.27 -0.51 6.72
CA GLN A 130 -8.82 -1.77 6.20
C GLN A 130 -7.96 -3.01 6.52
N GLN A 131 -6.66 -2.82 6.76
CA GLN A 131 -5.74 -3.92 7.07
C GLN A 131 -5.76 -4.32 8.56
N ARG A 132 -6.57 -3.64 9.39
CA ARG A 132 -6.64 -3.89 10.83
C ARG A 132 -7.73 -4.90 11.14
N VAL A 133 -7.58 -5.62 12.25
CA VAL A 133 -8.49 -6.71 12.66
C VAL A 133 -9.87 -6.18 13.10
N ARG A 134 -9.94 -4.91 13.54
CA ARG A 134 -11.14 -4.31 14.09
C ARG A 134 -11.64 -3.27 13.10
N THR A 135 -12.74 -3.58 12.44
CA THR A 135 -13.31 -2.76 11.39
C THR A 135 -14.79 -2.49 11.64
N VAL A 136 -15.30 -1.43 11.03
CA VAL A 136 -16.74 -1.11 10.98
C VAL A 136 -17.15 -1.20 9.51
N PRO A 137 -17.59 -2.39 9.03
CA PRO A 137 -17.69 -2.69 7.61
C PRO A 137 -18.56 -1.70 6.81
N GLU A 138 -19.61 -1.15 7.41
CA GLU A 138 -20.52 -0.21 6.78
C GLU A 138 -19.80 1.09 6.39
N ILE A 139 -18.99 1.63 7.30
CA ILE A 139 -18.22 2.85 7.07
C ILE A 139 -17.04 2.60 6.13
N GLU A 140 -16.45 1.41 6.22
CA GLU A 140 -15.43 0.99 5.27
C GLU A 140 -15.94 0.98 3.84
N ASN A 141 -17.11 0.38 3.61
CA ASN A 141 -17.76 0.38 2.30
C ASN A 141 -18.13 1.79 1.86
N LEU A 142 -18.64 2.63 2.76
CA LEU A 142 -18.93 4.04 2.47
C LEU A 142 -17.67 4.77 1.95
N LEU A 143 -16.58 4.73 2.70
CA LEU A 143 -15.31 5.39 2.35
C LEU A 143 -14.77 4.88 1.01
N LEU A 144 -14.78 3.56 0.80
CA LEU A 144 -14.28 2.94 -0.43
C LEU A 144 -15.16 3.27 -1.64
N ASN A 145 -16.49 3.20 -1.49
CA ASN A 145 -17.42 3.53 -2.58
C ASN A 145 -17.32 5.00 -2.98
N THR A 146 -17.18 5.90 -2.00
CA THR A 146 -16.97 7.33 -2.29
C THR A 146 -15.70 7.58 -3.12
N VAL A 147 -14.61 6.85 -2.85
CA VAL A 147 -13.40 6.93 -3.70
C VAL A 147 -13.65 6.30 -5.08
N ALA A 148 -14.34 5.16 -5.11
CA ALA A 148 -14.63 4.41 -6.34
C ALA A 148 -15.49 5.21 -7.33
N GLU A 149 -16.41 6.04 -6.83
CA GLU A 149 -17.28 6.90 -7.65
C GLU A 149 -16.51 7.99 -8.42
N ASN A 150 -15.29 8.35 -7.98
CA ASN A 150 -14.47 9.34 -8.67
C ASN A 150 -13.58 8.69 -9.75
N THR A 151 -14.20 8.30 -10.86
CA THR A 151 -13.51 7.61 -11.96
C THR A 151 -12.34 8.41 -12.54
N ASP A 152 -12.47 9.74 -12.61
CA ASP A 152 -11.43 10.61 -13.15
C ASP A 152 -10.18 10.60 -12.27
N TYR A 153 -10.36 10.67 -10.95
CA TYR A 153 -9.27 10.49 -9.99
C TYR A 153 -8.59 9.13 -10.17
N LEU A 154 -9.36 8.03 -10.21
CA LEU A 154 -8.80 6.69 -10.35
C LEU A 154 -7.96 6.55 -11.63
N GLN A 155 -8.49 7.00 -12.77
CA GLN A 155 -7.81 6.90 -14.06
C GLN A 155 -6.57 7.80 -14.13
N HIS A 156 -6.67 9.03 -13.61
CA HIS A 156 -5.56 9.97 -13.58
C HIS A 156 -4.42 9.43 -12.73
N THR A 157 -4.72 9.03 -11.48
CA THR A 157 -3.69 8.58 -10.53
C THR A 157 -3.00 7.31 -11.04
N VAL A 158 -3.74 6.30 -11.51
CA VAL A 158 -3.16 5.04 -12.00
C VAL A 158 -2.28 5.25 -13.24
N SER A 159 -2.66 6.14 -14.15
CA SER A 159 -1.91 6.37 -15.39
C SER A 159 -0.73 7.34 -15.22
N SER A 160 -0.91 8.40 -14.44
CA SER A 160 -0.07 9.60 -14.52
C SER A 160 0.80 9.84 -13.31
N GLU A 161 0.57 9.15 -12.19
CA GLU A 161 1.35 9.32 -10.97
C GLU A 161 2.38 8.19 -10.76
N GLN A 162 3.26 8.39 -9.78
CA GLN A 162 4.26 7.41 -9.36
C GLN A 162 4.36 7.38 -7.83
N GLY A 163 4.64 6.19 -7.27
CA GLY A 163 4.88 6.02 -5.84
C GLY A 163 3.83 5.15 -5.16
N GLN A 164 3.62 5.37 -3.87
CA GLN A 164 2.76 4.49 -3.07
C GLN A 164 1.29 4.58 -3.47
N LEU A 165 0.78 5.80 -3.73
CA LEU A 165 -0.63 6.04 -4.03
C LEU A 165 -1.16 5.20 -5.22
N PRO A 166 -0.61 5.32 -6.45
CA PRO A 166 -1.12 4.55 -7.58
C PRO A 166 -0.98 3.03 -7.41
N ARG A 167 0.01 2.57 -6.63
CA ARG A 167 0.21 1.14 -6.34
C ARG A 167 -0.83 0.58 -5.38
N VAL A 168 -1.15 1.32 -4.33
CA VAL A 168 -2.21 0.91 -3.40
C VAL A 168 -3.56 1.00 -4.11
N LEU A 169 -3.79 2.07 -4.87
CA LEU A 169 -5.04 2.27 -5.60
C LEU A 169 -5.25 1.16 -6.64
N SER A 170 -4.22 0.74 -7.39
CA SER A 170 -4.34 -0.35 -8.36
C SER A 170 -4.72 -1.68 -7.71
N ILE A 171 -4.23 -1.99 -6.51
CA ILE A 171 -4.64 -3.19 -5.76
C ILE A 171 -6.15 -3.16 -5.47
N TYR A 172 -6.67 -2.01 -5.05
CA TYR A 172 -8.09 -1.86 -4.75
C TYR A 172 -8.96 -1.90 -6.01
N ILE A 173 -8.55 -1.22 -7.08
CA ILE A 173 -9.24 -1.25 -8.37
C ILE A 173 -9.36 -2.69 -8.89
N VAL A 174 -8.29 -3.48 -8.81
CA VAL A 174 -8.32 -4.90 -9.21
C VAL A 174 -9.22 -5.72 -8.28
N LYS A 175 -9.07 -5.55 -6.96
CA LYS A 175 -9.82 -6.33 -5.96
C LYS A 175 -11.33 -6.10 -6.04
N TYR A 176 -11.75 -4.86 -6.24
CA TYR A 176 -13.16 -4.46 -6.23
C TYR A 176 -13.73 -4.17 -7.62
N GLN A 177 -12.94 -4.38 -8.68
CA GLN A 177 -13.35 -4.18 -10.07
C GLN A 177 -13.91 -2.77 -10.34
N TRP A 178 -13.30 -1.74 -9.74
CA TRP A 178 -13.76 -0.34 -9.90
C TRP A 178 -13.58 0.21 -11.32
N ILE A 179 -12.69 -0.40 -12.10
CA ILE A 179 -12.47 -0.09 -13.51
C ILE A 179 -12.57 -1.40 -14.29
N GLU A 180 -13.25 -1.38 -15.43
CA GLU A 180 -13.33 -2.52 -16.34
C GLU A 180 -11.93 -3.01 -16.73
N GLN A 181 -11.77 -4.33 -16.81
CA GLN A 181 -10.46 -4.94 -16.97
C GLN A 181 -9.73 -4.46 -18.23
N GLU A 182 -10.42 -4.37 -19.36
CA GLU A 182 -9.85 -3.87 -20.62
C GLU A 182 -9.33 -2.45 -20.47
N LYS A 183 -10.12 -1.58 -19.83
CA LYS A 183 -9.71 -0.21 -19.58
C LYS A 183 -8.53 -0.12 -18.62
N LEU A 184 -8.51 -0.94 -17.58
CA LEU A 184 -7.41 -1.00 -16.63
C LEU A 184 -6.11 -1.48 -17.30
N LEU A 185 -6.19 -2.42 -18.25
CA LEU A 185 -5.03 -2.88 -19.02
C LEU A 185 -4.46 -1.75 -19.90
N GLU A 186 -5.31 -0.95 -20.55
CA GLU A 186 -4.88 0.23 -21.30
C GLU A 186 -4.16 1.25 -20.41
N LEU A 187 -4.78 1.60 -19.28
CA LEU A 187 -4.21 2.55 -18.30
C LEU A 187 -2.89 2.04 -17.75
N SER A 188 -2.85 0.75 -17.39
CA SER A 188 -1.66 0.11 -16.83
C SER A 188 -0.53 0.03 -17.84
N LYS A 189 -0.81 -0.21 -19.13
CA LYS A 189 0.22 -0.21 -20.20
C LYS A 189 0.97 1.12 -20.27
N ALA A 190 0.23 2.23 -20.16
CA ALA A 190 0.77 3.59 -20.27
C ALA A 190 1.19 4.20 -18.91
N ALA A 191 0.97 3.48 -17.81
CA ALA A 191 1.19 4.00 -16.46
C ALA A 191 2.64 4.48 -16.26
N LYS A 192 2.86 5.56 -15.49
CA LYS A 192 4.21 6.01 -15.13
C LYS A 192 4.90 5.11 -14.10
N ASP A 193 4.14 4.51 -13.18
CA ASP A 193 4.69 3.61 -12.16
C ASP A 193 4.92 2.18 -12.70
N GLN A 194 6.13 1.66 -12.50
CA GLN A 194 6.51 0.31 -12.96
C GLN A 194 5.70 -0.82 -12.32
N ILE A 195 5.25 -0.66 -11.07
CA ILE A 195 4.48 -1.69 -10.37
C ILE A 195 3.05 -1.72 -10.90
N VAL A 196 2.51 -0.58 -11.33
CA VAL A 196 1.23 -0.53 -12.05
C VAL A 196 1.38 -1.15 -13.43
N ARG A 197 2.42 -0.80 -14.21
CA ARG A 197 2.70 -1.44 -15.52
C ARG A 197 2.84 -2.95 -15.42
N LYS A 198 3.38 -3.46 -14.31
CA LYS A 198 3.50 -4.89 -14.06
C LYS A 198 2.16 -5.63 -14.17
N PHE A 199 1.03 -5.03 -13.76
CA PHE A 199 -0.29 -5.64 -13.92
C PHE A 199 -0.60 -5.97 -15.39
N TRP A 200 -0.34 -5.03 -16.29
CA TRP A 200 -0.49 -5.25 -17.73
C TRP A 200 0.54 -6.27 -18.27
N LEU A 201 1.81 -6.17 -17.84
CA LEU A 201 2.87 -7.10 -18.25
C LEU A 201 2.54 -8.55 -17.90
N ASP A 202 2.11 -8.79 -16.67
CA ASP A 202 1.73 -10.12 -16.18
C ASP A 202 0.56 -10.67 -17.02
N HIS A 203 -0.42 -9.82 -17.34
CA HIS A 203 -1.55 -10.20 -18.18
C HIS A 203 -1.14 -10.59 -19.60
N ILE A 204 -0.39 -9.76 -20.33
CA ILE A 204 -0.01 -10.08 -21.71
C ILE A 204 0.93 -11.28 -21.76
N THR A 205 1.81 -11.44 -20.76
CA THR A 205 2.77 -12.53 -20.72
C THR A 205 2.06 -13.90 -20.63
N GLN A 206 0.91 -13.95 -19.97
CA GLN A 206 0.12 -15.16 -19.78
C GLN A 206 -0.86 -15.44 -20.93
N ASN A 207 -1.41 -14.40 -21.55
CA ASN A 207 -2.58 -14.53 -22.44
C ASN A 207 -2.27 -14.24 -23.92
N GLU A 208 -1.18 -13.53 -24.23
CA GLU A 208 -0.88 -13.08 -25.59
C GLU A 208 0.14 -13.97 -26.32
N SER A 209 0.16 -13.87 -27.64
CA SER A 209 1.07 -14.63 -28.49
C SER A 209 2.53 -14.16 -28.37
N ALA A 210 3.46 -15.07 -28.69
CA ALA A 210 4.89 -14.76 -28.79
C ALA A 210 5.17 -13.58 -29.73
N GLN A 211 4.47 -13.48 -30.87
CA GLN A 211 4.65 -12.38 -31.81
C GLN A 211 4.21 -11.04 -31.20
N LYS A 212 3.12 -11.02 -30.44
CA LYS A 212 2.64 -9.81 -29.76
C LYS A 212 3.64 -9.36 -28.70
N LEU A 213 4.15 -10.28 -27.90
CA LEU A 213 5.17 -9.98 -26.89
C LEU A 213 6.47 -9.44 -27.52
N LEU A 214 6.92 -10.04 -28.62
CA LEU A 214 8.10 -9.57 -29.36
C LEU A 214 7.88 -8.16 -29.92
N PHE A 215 6.69 -7.88 -30.45
CA PHE A 215 6.32 -6.53 -30.90
C PHE A 215 6.42 -5.51 -29.76
N GLU A 216 5.83 -5.79 -28.60
CA GLU A 216 5.88 -4.89 -27.44
C GLU A 216 7.31 -4.73 -26.90
N LEU A 217 8.11 -5.79 -26.88
CA LEU A 217 9.53 -5.73 -26.50
C LEU A 217 10.31 -4.73 -27.36
N LYS A 218 10.18 -4.83 -28.69
CA LYS A 218 10.94 -3.97 -29.63
C LYS A 218 10.49 -2.51 -29.61
N HIS A 219 9.19 -2.25 -29.42
CA HIS A 219 8.61 -0.91 -29.53
C HIS A 219 8.37 -0.20 -28.20
N SER A 220 8.58 -0.88 -27.07
CA SER A 220 8.35 -0.26 -25.76
C SER A 220 9.34 0.85 -25.46
N GLN A 221 8.81 1.95 -24.94
CA GLN A 221 9.61 3.08 -24.45
C GLN A 221 10.08 2.90 -23.00
N PHE A 222 9.61 1.85 -22.31
CA PHE A 222 9.87 1.63 -20.89
C PHE A 222 10.94 0.55 -20.68
N ARG A 223 11.96 0.89 -19.89
CA ARG A 223 13.07 -0.02 -19.56
C ARG A 223 12.59 -1.32 -18.91
N ASP A 224 11.70 -1.22 -17.92
CA ASP A 224 11.15 -2.35 -17.18
C ASP A 224 10.36 -3.30 -18.08
N VAL A 225 9.58 -2.75 -19.04
CA VAL A 225 8.86 -3.54 -20.03
C VAL A 225 9.84 -4.28 -20.95
N GLN A 226 10.82 -3.58 -21.53
CA GLN A 226 11.81 -4.22 -22.39
C GLN A 226 12.59 -5.31 -21.65
N TYR A 227 13.07 -5.01 -20.44
CA TYR A 227 13.83 -5.97 -19.67
C TYR A 227 13.00 -7.21 -19.28
N HIS A 228 11.76 -7.01 -18.84
CA HIS A 228 10.88 -8.11 -18.44
C HIS A 228 10.48 -8.98 -19.64
N LEU A 229 10.05 -8.37 -20.74
CA LEU A 229 9.67 -9.13 -21.94
C LEU A 229 10.86 -9.82 -22.58
N PHE A 230 12.06 -9.22 -22.52
CA PHE A 230 13.28 -9.90 -22.92
C PHE A 230 13.47 -11.17 -22.09
N ASP A 231 13.47 -11.07 -20.76
CA ASP A 231 13.63 -12.26 -19.89
C ASP A 231 12.61 -13.36 -20.23
N VAL A 232 11.33 -13.00 -20.31
CA VAL A 232 10.24 -13.93 -20.64
C VAL A 232 10.49 -14.63 -21.99
N LEU A 233 10.80 -13.88 -23.04
CA LEU A 233 10.99 -14.43 -24.40
C LEU A 233 12.29 -15.22 -24.52
N TYR A 234 13.34 -14.82 -23.80
CA TYR A 234 14.61 -15.54 -23.71
C TYR A 234 14.42 -16.91 -23.04
N GLN A 235 13.75 -16.96 -21.88
CA GLN A 235 13.45 -18.22 -21.18
C GLN A 235 12.58 -19.16 -22.03
N ARG A 236 11.65 -18.59 -22.81
CA ARG A 236 10.81 -19.34 -23.75
C ARG A 236 11.53 -19.78 -25.02
N LYS A 237 12.81 -19.43 -25.20
CA LYS A 237 13.62 -19.72 -26.40
C LYS A 237 12.97 -19.24 -27.70
N ILE A 238 12.30 -18.09 -27.65
CA ILE A 238 11.63 -17.49 -28.82
C ILE A 238 12.59 -16.57 -29.58
N LEU A 239 13.51 -15.91 -28.88
CA LEU A 239 14.42 -14.92 -29.47
C LEU A 239 15.50 -15.60 -30.31
N ASN A 240 15.65 -15.14 -31.54
CA ASN A 240 16.78 -15.51 -32.40
C ASN A 240 17.99 -14.58 -32.15
N PRO A 241 19.19 -14.91 -32.67
CA PRO A 241 20.37 -14.06 -32.48
C PRO A 241 20.17 -12.62 -32.95
N GLU A 242 19.45 -12.40 -34.05
CA GLU A 242 19.18 -11.09 -34.63
C GLU A 242 18.32 -10.22 -33.70
N ASP A 243 17.29 -10.79 -33.07
CA ASP A 243 16.48 -10.13 -32.05
C ASP A 243 17.35 -9.70 -30.87
N ILE A 244 18.29 -10.55 -30.45
CA ILE A 244 19.18 -10.25 -29.32
C ILE A 244 20.22 -9.19 -29.71
N ILE A 245 20.73 -9.21 -30.94
CA ILE A 245 21.61 -8.16 -31.48
C ILE A 245 20.89 -6.80 -31.50
N GLU A 246 19.62 -6.77 -31.90
CA GLU A 246 18.80 -5.54 -31.85
C GLU A 246 18.73 -5.00 -30.42
N LEU A 247 18.45 -5.86 -29.43
CA LEU A 247 18.40 -5.50 -28.01
C LEU A 247 19.76 -5.11 -27.44
N TRP A 248 20.86 -5.65 -27.98
CA TRP A 248 22.22 -5.27 -27.61
C TRP A 248 22.51 -3.81 -27.98
N HIS A 249 21.84 -3.25 -28.98
CA HIS A 249 21.90 -1.82 -29.31
C HIS A 249 20.81 -0.99 -28.58
N SER A 250 20.12 -1.54 -27.60
CA SER A 250 19.12 -0.81 -26.83
C SER A 250 19.74 0.39 -26.10
N ARG A 251 19.00 1.50 -26.05
CA ARG A 251 19.35 2.69 -25.25
C ARG A 251 19.41 2.42 -23.75
N PHE A 252 18.86 1.29 -23.28
CA PHE A 252 18.86 0.94 -21.87
C PHE A 252 20.02 0.01 -21.54
N LEU A 253 20.95 0.50 -20.71
CA LEU A 253 22.13 -0.24 -20.27
C LEU A 253 21.80 -1.65 -19.74
N SER A 254 20.73 -1.80 -18.96
CA SER A 254 20.33 -3.11 -18.42
C SER A 254 19.86 -4.09 -19.48
N VAL A 255 19.24 -3.60 -20.56
CA VAL A 255 18.79 -4.44 -21.69
C VAL A 255 20.00 -4.83 -22.55
N MET A 256 20.89 -3.86 -22.81
CA MET A 256 22.15 -4.11 -23.53
C MET A 256 23.02 -5.14 -22.81
N ASP A 257 23.20 -5.01 -21.49
CA ASP A 257 24.00 -5.93 -20.67
C ASP A 257 23.41 -7.35 -20.71
N TYR A 258 22.09 -7.48 -20.57
CA TYR A 258 21.43 -8.78 -20.69
C TYR A 258 21.58 -9.37 -22.11
N ALA A 259 21.50 -8.54 -23.15
CA ALA A 259 21.68 -9.00 -24.53
C ALA A 259 23.09 -9.50 -24.80
N TYR A 260 24.09 -8.78 -24.31
CA TYR A 260 25.49 -9.22 -24.37
C TYR A 260 25.68 -10.58 -23.66
N PHE A 261 25.11 -10.74 -22.47
CA PHE A 261 25.12 -12.01 -21.75
C PHE A 261 24.45 -13.13 -22.58
N ALA A 262 23.26 -12.88 -23.13
CA ALA A 262 22.52 -13.85 -23.92
C ALA A 262 23.28 -14.29 -25.19
N LEU A 263 23.90 -13.35 -25.90
CA LEU A 263 24.75 -13.64 -27.07
C LEU A 263 25.97 -14.49 -26.69
N ARG A 264 26.61 -14.21 -25.56
CA ARG A 264 27.72 -15.02 -25.04
C ARG A 264 27.28 -16.45 -24.75
N GLN A 265 26.11 -16.65 -24.14
CA GLN A 265 25.56 -17.98 -23.89
C GLN A 265 25.27 -18.75 -25.18
N GLN A 266 25.02 -18.05 -26.29
CA GLN A 266 24.81 -18.63 -27.61
C GLN A 266 26.10 -18.81 -28.44
N ASN A 267 27.28 -18.58 -27.85
CA ASN A 267 28.58 -18.61 -28.53
C ASN A 267 28.65 -17.68 -29.75
N PHE A 268 28.00 -16.52 -29.67
CA PHE A 268 28.01 -15.53 -30.74
C PHE A 268 29.45 -15.06 -31.05
N ASP A 269 29.81 -15.03 -32.33
CA ASP A 269 31.13 -14.59 -32.79
C ASP A 269 31.18 -13.05 -32.92
N PHE A 270 31.50 -12.41 -31.80
CA PHE A 270 31.70 -10.96 -31.76
C PHE A 270 32.81 -10.49 -32.70
N GLY A 271 33.86 -11.30 -32.91
CA GLY A 271 34.97 -10.93 -33.78
C GLY A 271 34.52 -10.81 -35.23
N ASN A 272 33.80 -11.81 -35.73
CA ASN A 272 33.21 -11.77 -37.06
C ASN A 272 32.16 -10.65 -37.19
N TYR A 273 31.31 -10.45 -36.18
CA TYR A 273 30.33 -9.36 -36.18
C TYR A 273 30.99 -7.99 -36.34
N PHE A 274 32.04 -7.68 -35.56
CA PHE A 274 32.75 -6.39 -35.68
C PHE A 274 33.58 -6.26 -36.96
N ASN A 275 34.03 -7.37 -37.56
CA ASN A 275 34.65 -7.34 -38.89
C ASN A 275 33.64 -6.94 -39.98
N GLN A 276 32.38 -7.37 -39.86
CA GLN A 276 31.29 -7.03 -40.79
C GLN A 276 30.68 -5.65 -40.49
N HIS A 277 30.72 -5.21 -39.23
CA HIS A 277 30.22 -3.91 -38.77
C HIS A 277 31.33 -3.10 -38.06
N PRO A 278 32.32 -2.56 -38.79
CA PRO A 278 33.41 -1.79 -38.21
C PRO A 278 32.93 -0.60 -37.37
N ILE A 279 33.50 -0.43 -36.18
CA ILE A 279 33.16 0.66 -35.25
C ILE A 279 33.35 2.05 -35.88
N ALA A 280 34.30 2.18 -36.81
CA ALA A 280 34.57 3.43 -37.54
C ALA A 280 33.40 3.89 -38.44
N LEU A 281 32.47 3.00 -38.81
CA LEU A 281 31.26 3.32 -39.55
C LEU A 281 30.09 3.73 -38.64
N LEU A 282 30.22 3.57 -37.32
CA LEU A 282 29.20 3.91 -36.32
C LEU A 282 29.37 5.33 -35.76
N SER A 283 30.52 5.97 -35.95
CA SER A 283 30.82 7.32 -35.45
C SER A 283 30.30 8.47 -36.33
N SER A 284 29.53 8.18 -37.38
CA SER A 284 29.01 9.17 -38.34
C SER A 284 27.48 9.35 -38.30
N GLN A 285 26.81 8.91 -37.23
CA GLN A 285 25.39 9.13 -36.98
C GLN A 285 25.14 9.79 -35.63
#